data_AF-A0A7V0J460-F1
#
_entry.id   AF-A0A7V0J460-F1
#
_cell.length_a   1.000
_cell.length_b   1.000
_cell.length_c   1.000
_cell.angle_alpha   90.00
_cell.angle_beta   90.00
_cell.angle_gamma   90.00
#
_symmetry.space_group_name_H-M   'P 1'
#
loop_
_entity.id
_entity.type
_entity.pdbx_description
1 polymer ?
#
loop_
_entity_poly.entity_id
_entity_poly.type
_entity_poly.pdbx_seq_one_letter_code
_entity_poly.pdbx_strand_id
1 'polypeptide(L)'
;FKTREGGVLKLKDLIAMVTDAALARLAEARIAESYPDEERAAIAKAVGLAALKFGDLSNHRTSNYVFDLDRFSSFEGKTGPYLLYGAVRIRSILRKAAEHAFLPGPITDPATDVERDLMLFLARLPDSLARAAELRAPNHIAEFAYDLTTRFNRFYEQCHILSEQDPKRRGSWLSLVAVTLRELILTLDLLGISVPERM
;
A
#
# COMPACT_ATOMS: atom_id res chain seq x y z
N PHE A 1 -25.60 4.38 -8.46
CA PHE A 1 -25.01 5.71 -8.18
C PHE A 1 -25.63 6.72 -9.16
N LYS A 2 -26.25 7.80 -8.69
CA LYS A 2 -26.84 8.86 -9.53
C LYS A 2 -26.15 10.18 -9.20
N THR A 3 -25.93 11.06 -10.17
CA THR A 3 -25.47 12.43 -9.88
C THR A 3 -26.53 13.18 -9.08
N ARG A 4 -26.17 14.31 -8.46
CA ARG A 4 -27.13 15.18 -7.76
C ARG A 4 -28.31 15.62 -8.66
N GLU A 5 -28.12 15.60 -9.98
CA GLU A 5 -29.12 15.92 -11.01
C GLU A 5 -29.83 14.68 -11.59
N GLY A 6 -29.58 13.48 -11.06
CA GLY A 6 -30.27 12.25 -11.47
C GLY A 6 -29.72 11.56 -12.74
N GLY A 7 -28.64 12.09 -13.32
CA GLY A 7 -27.96 11.51 -14.48
C GLY A 7 -26.99 10.37 -14.14
N VAL A 8 -26.54 9.65 -15.17
CA VAL A 8 -25.47 8.64 -15.08
C VAL A 8 -24.13 9.36 -15.05
N LEU A 9 -23.35 9.18 -13.99
CA LEU A 9 -22.01 9.75 -13.89
C LEU A 9 -21.08 9.08 -14.91
N LYS A 10 -20.42 9.88 -15.77
CA LYS A 10 -19.47 9.33 -16.73
C LYS A 10 -18.18 8.95 -16.00
N LEU A 11 -17.55 7.86 -16.44
CA LEU A 11 -16.30 7.38 -15.83
C LEU A 11 -15.18 8.44 -15.85
N LYS A 12 -15.09 9.24 -16.93
CA LYS A 12 -14.10 10.34 -16.99
C LYS A 12 -14.31 11.38 -15.90
N ASP A 13 -15.56 11.68 -15.54
CA ASP A 13 -15.91 12.69 -14.55
C ASP A 13 -15.66 12.12 -13.14
N LEU A 14 -15.91 10.82 -12.95
CA LEU A 14 -15.53 10.10 -11.73
C LEU A 14 -14.00 10.08 -11.52
N ILE A 15 -13.23 9.81 -12.58
CA ILE A 15 -11.77 9.79 -12.51
C ILE A 15 -11.22 11.19 -12.18
N ALA A 16 -11.76 12.25 -12.78
CA ALA A 16 -11.41 13.62 -12.42
C ALA A 16 -11.71 13.89 -10.94
N MET A 17 -12.92 13.56 -10.48
CA MET A 17 -13.35 13.76 -9.09
C MET A 17 -12.45 13.07 -8.06
N VAL A 18 -12.06 11.81 -8.29
CA VAL A 18 -11.15 11.10 -7.37
C VAL A 18 -9.71 11.64 -7.43
N THR A 19 -9.29 12.16 -8.58
CA THR A 19 -7.97 12.78 -8.75
C THR A 19 -7.90 14.12 -8.03
N ASP A 20 -8.94 14.94 -8.15
CA ASP A 20 -9.03 16.25 -7.48
C ASP A 20 -9.08 16.08 -5.97
N ALA A 21 -9.87 15.12 -5.48
CA ALA A 21 -9.90 14.77 -4.06
C ALA A 21 -8.53 14.29 -3.56
N ALA A 22 -7.84 13.44 -4.32
CA ALA A 22 -6.49 12.99 -3.97
C ALA A 22 -5.49 14.15 -3.93
N LEU A 23 -5.56 15.10 -4.86
CA LEU A 23 -4.71 16.28 -4.87
C LEU A 23 -4.93 17.14 -3.61
N ALA A 24 -6.19 17.37 -3.23
CA ALA A 24 -6.52 18.09 -2.00
C ALA A 24 -5.97 17.38 -0.75
N ARG A 25 -6.14 16.04 -0.66
CA ARG A 25 -5.62 15.26 0.47
C ARG A 25 -4.09 15.27 0.56
N LEU A 26 -3.38 15.22 -0.58
CA LEU A 26 -1.92 15.35 -0.59
C LEU A 26 -1.48 16.71 -0.04
N ALA A 27 -2.17 17.80 -0.44
CA ALA A 27 -1.89 19.14 0.06
C ALA A 27 -2.18 19.27 1.57
N GLU A 28 -3.31 18.76 2.05
CA GLU A 28 -3.68 18.76 3.47
C GLU A 28 -2.66 18.00 4.34
N ALA A 29 -2.20 16.84 3.85
CA ALA A 29 -1.20 16.02 4.53
C ALA A 29 0.25 16.51 4.35
N ARG A 30 0.47 17.58 3.58
CA ARG A 30 1.81 18.09 3.18
C ARG A 30 2.71 17.03 2.56
N ILE A 31 2.10 16.13 1.78
CA ILE A 31 2.78 15.08 1.02
C ILE A 31 3.11 15.64 -0.36
N ALA A 32 4.32 15.36 -0.88
CA ALA A 32 4.82 15.89 -2.16
C ALA A 32 4.80 17.43 -2.32
N GLU A 33 4.77 18.20 -1.22
CA GLU A 33 4.71 19.69 -1.27
C GLU A 33 5.91 20.32 -2.00
N SER A 34 7.08 19.69 -1.91
CA SER A 34 8.32 20.13 -2.55
C SER A 34 8.51 19.61 -3.98
N TYR A 35 7.55 18.83 -4.52
CA TYR A 35 7.70 18.21 -5.83
C TYR A 35 7.19 19.14 -6.94
N PRO A 36 7.70 19.02 -8.18
CA PRO A 36 7.17 19.75 -9.33
C PRO A 36 5.67 19.49 -9.54
N ASP A 37 4.95 20.48 -10.04
CA ASP A 37 3.49 20.41 -10.23
C ASP A 37 3.04 19.21 -11.09
N GLU A 38 3.80 18.89 -12.14
CA GLU A 38 3.53 17.75 -13.03
C GLU A 38 3.64 16.41 -12.28
N GLU A 39 4.67 16.28 -11.43
CA GLU A 39 4.87 15.09 -10.62
C GLU A 39 3.80 14.96 -9.54
N ARG A 40 3.44 16.08 -8.89
CA ARG A 40 2.34 16.12 -7.92
C ARG A 40 1.01 15.71 -8.57
N ALA A 41 0.74 16.16 -9.79
CA ALA A 41 -0.44 15.76 -10.55
C ALA A 41 -0.44 14.26 -10.92
N ALA A 42 0.73 13.71 -11.30
CA ALA A 42 0.87 12.28 -11.56
C ALA A 42 0.62 11.43 -10.30
N ILE A 43 1.16 11.86 -9.15
CA ILE A 43 0.92 11.22 -7.85
C ILE A 43 -0.56 11.29 -7.48
N ALA A 44 -1.19 12.45 -7.59
CA ALA A 44 -2.62 12.61 -7.29
C ALA A 44 -3.49 11.68 -8.15
N LYS A 45 -3.16 11.54 -9.44
CA LYS A 45 -3.84 10.60 -10.33
C LYS A 45 -3.65 9.14 -9.88
N ALA A 46 -2.44 8.74 -9.50
CA ALA A 46 -2.17 7.40 -9.00
C ALA A 46 -2.95 7.11 -7.72
N VAL A 47 -2.96 8.06 -6.77
CA VAL A 47 -3.70 7.98 -5.50
C VAL A 47 -5.21 7.90 -5.73
N GLY A 48 -5.77 8.75 -6.60
CA GLY A 48 -7.19 8.74 -6.94
C GLY A 48 -7.62 7.42 -7.61
N LEU A 49 -6.81 6.89 -8.53
CA LEU A 49 -7.09 5.59 -9.16
C LEU A 49 -6.96 4.43 -8.18
N ALA A 50 -6.00 4.48 -7.24
CA ALA A 50 -5.87 3.50 -6.18
C ALA A 50 -7.08 3.53 -5.25
N ALA A 51 -7.54 4.72 -4.85
CA ALA A 51 -8.75 4.90 -4.05
C ALA A 51 -9.98 4.27 -4.73
N LEU A 52 -10.16 4.52 -6.03
CA LEU A 52 -11.27 3.98 -6.80
C LEU A 52 -11.20 2.44 -6.93
N LYS A 53 -10.07 1.91 -7.41
CA LYS A 53 -9.89 0.48 -7.65
C LYS A 53 -9.93 -0.33 -6.37
N PHE A 54 -9.20 0.10 -5.35
CA PHE A 54 -9.19 -0.58 -4.06
C PHE A 54 -10.54 -0.45 -3.34
N GLY A 55 -11.17 0.73 -3.43
CA GLY A 55 -12.49 0.97 -2.85
C GLY A 55 -13.52 -0.04 -3.33
N ASP A 56 -13.50 -0.40 -4.62
CA ASP A 56 -14.34 -1.47 -5.18
C ASP A 56 -13.83 -2.87 -4.78
N LEU A 57 -12.60 -3.21 -5.19
CA LEU A 57 -12.01 -4.55 -5.10
C LEU A 57 -11.84 -5.09 -3.68
N SER A 58 -11.83 -4.22 -2.66
CA SER A 58 -11.77 -4.63 -1.26
C SER A 58 -13.08 -5.22 -0.72
N ASN A 59 -14.18 -5.04 -1.43
CA ASN A 59 -15.48 -5.63 -1.07
C ASN A 59 -15.69 -6.98 -1.76
N HIS A 60 -16.48 -7.84 -1.12
CA HIS A 60 -16.94 -9.05 -1.78
C HIS A 60 -17.79 -8.69 -3.01
N ARG A 61 -17.52 -9.32 -4.16
CA ARG A 61 -18.12 -8.97 -5.47
C ARG A 61 -19.64 -9.07 -5.56
N THR A 62 -20.28 -9.76 -4.61
CA THR A 62 -21.74 -9.91 -4.54
C THR A 62 -22.40 -8.91 -3.60
N SER A 63 -21.62 -8.13 -2.86
CA SER A 63 -22.11 -7.11 -1.94
C SER A 63 -22.45 -5.84 -2.69
N ASN A 64 -23.43 -5.09 -2.17
CA ASN A 64 -23.69 -3.75 -2.66
C ASN A 64 -22.48 -2.85 -2.38
N TYR A 65 -22.06 -2.10 -3.40
CA TYR A 65 -20.98 -1.14 -3.29
C TYR A 65 -21.53 0.28 -3.12
N VAL A 66 -21.18 0.91 -2.00
CA VAL A 66 -21.49 2.32 -1.74
C VAL A 66 -20.23 3.12 -2.00
N PHE A 67 -20.26 3.93 -3.06
CA PHE A 67 -19.15 4.83 -3.38
C PHE A 67 -19.10 5.99 -2.36
N ASP A 68 -18.00 6.08 -1.63
CA ASP A 68 -17.71 7.12 -0.64
C ASP A 68 -16.33 7.72 -0.90
N LEU A 69 -16.33 8.91 -1.51
CA LEU A 69 -15.11 9.59 -1.94
C LEU A 69 -14.21 9.98 -0.76
N ASP A 70 -14.81 10.46 0.34
CA ASP A 70 -14.07 10.94 1.51
C ASP A 70 -13.41 9.80 2.24
N ARG A 71 -14.11 8.66 2.38
CA ARG A 71 -13.55 7.45 2.97
C ARG A 71 -12.44 6.86 2.10
N PHE A 72 -12.64 6.74 0.79
CA PHE A 72 -11.68 6.04 -0.07
C PHE A 72 -10.43 6.84 -0.38
N SER A 73 -10.49 8.17 -0.26
CA SER A 73 -9.33 9.07 -0.42
C SER A 73 -8.48 9.23 0.86
N SER A 74 -8.89 8.65 1.99
CA SER A 74 -8.15 8.71 3.25
C SER A 74 -6.79 7.99 3.16
N PHE A 75 -5.75 8.57 3.78
CA PHE A 75 -4.46 7.89 4.03
C PHE A 75 -4.48 6.98 5.25
N GLU A 76 -5.62 6.87 5.92
CA GLU A 76 -5.84 6.00 7.08
C GLU A 76 -6.91 4.95 6.79
N GLY A 77 -6.79 3.81 7.47
CA GLY A 77 -7.71 2.70 7.35
C GLY A 77 -7.46 1.84 6.11
N LYS A 78 -8.47 1.05 5.74
CA LYS A 78 -8.40 0.09 4.63
C LYS A 78 -8.72 0.78 3.31
N THR A 79 -7.74 1.51 2.76
CA THR A 79 -7.88 2.32 1.54
C THR A 79 -6.70 2.13 0.59
N GLY A 80 -6.89 2.43 -0.70
CA GLY A 80 -5.82 2.40 -1.69
C GLY A 80 -4.66 3.37 -1.39
N PRO A 81 -4.93 4.64 -1.02
CA PRO A 81 -3.90 5.60 -0.63
C PRO A 81 -3.04 5.13 0.55
N TYR A 82 -3.63 4.48 1.56
CA TYR A 82 -2.88 3.89 2.69
C TYR A 82 -1.83 2.87 2.21
N LEU A 83 -2.21 1.99 1.26
CA LEU A 83 -1.29 0.98 0.72
C LEU A 83 -0.18 1.60 -0.14
N LEU A 84 -0.49 2.60 -0.96
CA LEU A 84 0.51 3.33 -1.73
C LEU A 84 1.53 4.00 -0.82
N TYR A 85 1.05 4.69 0.22
CA TYR A 85 1.92 5.33 1.20
C TYR A 85 2.80 4.29 1.92
N GLY A 86 2.23 3.15 2.31
CA GLY A 86 2.98 2.03 2.88
C GLY A 86 4.12 1.55 1.97
N ALA A 87 3.83 1.28 0.70
CA ALA A 87 4.83 0.82 -0.27
C ALA A 87 5.96 1.84 -0.49
N VAL A 88 5.62 3.13 -0.61
CA VAL A 88 6.60 4.20 -0.75
C VAL A 88 7.47 4.35 0.50
N ARG A 89 6.88 4.23 1.69
CA ARG A 89 7.62 4.25 2.96
C ARG A 89 8.60 3.09 3.05
N ILE A 90 8.18 1.88 2.70
CA ILE A 90 9.05 0.69 2.66
C ILE A 90 10.23 0.93 1.70
N ARG A 91 9.97 1.45 0.50
CA ARG A 91 11.01 1.81 -0.48
C ARG A 91 11.99 2.85 0.06
N SER A 92 11.49 3.86 0.78
CA SER A 92 12.30 4.88 1.43
C SER A 92 13.23 4.31 2.50
N ILE A 93 12.79 3.31 3.27
CA ILE A 93 13.63 2.62 4.26
C ILE A 93 14.81 1.92 3.59
N LEU A 94 14.57 1.19 2.51
CA LEU A 94 15.64 0.52 1.75
C LEU A 94 16.63 1.52 1.14
N ARG A 95 16.14 2.65 0.61
CA ARG A 95 16.99 3.73 0.09
C ARG A 95 17.90 4.30 1.19
N LYS A 96 17.34 4.63 2.35
CA LYS A 96 18.12 5.13 3.51
C LYS A 96 19.13 4.10 4.00
N ALA A 97 18.77 2.83 4.04
CA ALA A 97 19.70 1.77 4.41
C ALA A 97 20.90 1.71 3.44
N ALA A 98 20.65 1.84 2.13
CA ALA A 98 21.70 1.88 1.12
C ALA A 98 22.61 3.12 1.24
N GLU A 99 22.07 4.29 1.62
CA GLU A 99 22.85 5.50 1.91
C GLU A 99 23.86 5.29 3.06
N HIS A 100 23.53 4.41 4.01
CA HIS A 100 24.42 3.99 5.10
C HIS A 100 25.29 2.77 4.76
N ALA A 101 25.29 2.30 3.51
CA ALA A 101 25.94 1.07 3.06
C ALA A 101 25.48 -0.19 3.83
N PHE A 102 24.25 -0.18 4.36
CA PHE A 102 23.64 -1.36 4.95
C PHE A 102 22.99 -2.21 3.86
N LEU A 103 23.31 -3.50 3.85
CA LEU A 103 22.84 -4.44 2.84
C LEU A 103 21.90 -5.49 3.44
N PRO A 104 20.88 -5.94 2.69
CA PRO A 104 20.13 -7.14 3.05
C PRO A 104 21.06 -8.35 3.25
N GLY A 105 20.74 -9.18 4.24
CA GLY A 105 21.49 -10.37 4.61
C GLY A 105 20.60 -11.61 4.74
N PRO A 106 21.15 -12.77 5.15
CA PRO A 106 20.35 -13.96 5.39
C PRO A 106 19.25 -13.70 6.41
N ILE A 107 18.05 -14.23 6.15
CA ILE A 107 16.95 -14.20 7.13
C ILE A 107 17.33 -15.16 8.27
N THR A 108 17.26 -14.64 9.50
CA THR A 108 17.54 -15.39 10.74
C THR A 108 16.25 -15.72 11.48
N ASP A 109 16.36 -16.48 12.57
CA ASP A 109 15.24 -16.68 13.50
C ASP A 109 14.72 -15.34 14.04
N PRO A 110 13.40 -15.20 14.24
CA PRO A 110 12.81 -13.96 14.70
C PRO A 110 13.25 -13.63 16.13
N ALA A 111 13.70 -12.40 16.34
CA ALA A 111 14.10 -11.89 17.65
C ALA A 111 12.90 -11.32 18.45
N THR A 112 11.81 -10.99 17.77
CA THR A 112 10.60 -10.40 18.38
C THR A 112 9.32 -11.06 17.88
N ASP A 113 8.22 -10.89 18.60
CA ASP A 113 6.93 -11.42 18.18
C ASP A 113 6.37 -10.72 16.94
N VAL A 114 6.65 -9.42 16.75
CA VAL A 114 6.23 -8.69 15.54
C VAL A 114 7.04 -9.09 14.31
N GLU A 115 8.32 -9.42 14.48
CA GLU A 115 9.13 -10.00 13.42
C GLU A 115 8.59 -11.38 13.02
N ARG A 116 8.29 -12.23 14.01
CA ARG A 116 7.68 -13.54 13.78
C ARG A 116 6.33 -13.43 13.06
N ASP A 117 5.46 -12.52 13.49
CA ASP A 117 4.14 -12.29 12.87
C ASP A 117 4.29 -11.88 11.40
N LEU A 118 5.19 -10.94 11.09
CA LEU A 118 5.45 -10.53 9.71
C LEU A 118 6.00 -11.69 8.86
N MET A 119 6.98 -12.44 9.36
CA MET A 119 7.56 -13.59 8.67
C MET A 119 6.51 -14.65 8.34
N LEU A 120 5.68 -15.02 9.31
CA LEU A 120 4.62 -16.00 9.13
C LEU A 120 3.53 -15.49 8.18
N PHE A 121 3.25 -14.18 8.19
CA PHE A 121 2.25 -13.59 7.30
C PHE A 121 2.70 -13.56 5.84
N LEU A 122 3.95 -13.18 5.57
CA LEU A 122 4.54 -13.20 4.22
C LEU A 122 4.45 -14.61 3.59
N ALA A 123 4.69 -15.65 4.39
CA ALA A 123 4.59 -17.04 3.92
C ALA A 123 3.18 -17.47 3.44
N ARG A 124 2.13 -16.69 3.75
CA ARG A 124 0.73 -16.99 3.37
C ARG A 124 0.31 -16.45 2.01
N LEU A 125 1.17 -15.69 1.32
CA LEU A 125 0.82 -15.13 0.02
C LEU A 125 0.34 -16.21 -0.99
N PRO A 126 0.99 -17.38 -1.14
CA PRO A 126 0.54 -18.42 -2.08
C PRO A 126 -0.89 -18.90 -1.78
N ASP A 127 -1.23 -19.08 -0.50
CA ASP A 127 -2.57 -19.51 -0.08
C ASP A 127 -3.62 -18.44 -0.38
N SER A 128 -3.28 -17.17 -0.15
CA SER A 128 -4.16 -16.03 -0.48
C SER A 128 -4.42 -15.94 -1.99
N LEU A 129 -3.38 -16.12 -2.81
CA LEU A 129 -3.48 -16.14 -4.27
C LEU A 129 -4.34 -17.30 -4.77
N ALA A 130 -4.10 -18.51 -4.26
CA ALA A 130 -4.87 -19.70 -4.62
C ALA A 130 -6.35 -19.52 -4.29
N ARG A 131 -6.65 -19.04 -3.07
CA ARG A 131 -8.02 -18.79 -2.62
C ARG A 131 -8.73 -17.71 -3.44
N ALA A 132 -8.04 -16.60 -3.75
CA ALA A 132 -8.60 -15.54 -4.56
C ALA A 132 -8.95 -16.02 -5.99
N ALA A 133 -8.08 -16.86 -6.57
CA ALA A 133 -8.29 -17.45 -7.88
C ALA A 133 -9.45 -18.45 -7.89
N GLU A 134 -9.49 -19.39 -6.94
CA GLU A 134 -10.54 -20.39 -6.79
C GLU A 134 -11.93 -19.74 -6.66
N LEU A 135 -12.04 -18.75 -5.77
CA LEU A 135 -13.31 -18.07 -5.48
C LEU A 135 -13.65 -16.93 -6.46
N ARG A 136 -12.71 -16.59 -7.35
CA ARG A 136 -12.78 -15.39 -8.23
C ARG A 136 -13.08 -14.13 -7.41
N ALA A 137 -12.36 -13.97 -6.31
CA ALA A 137 -12.65 -13.02 -5.24
C ALA A 137 -11.40 -12.17 -4.94
N PRO A 138 -11.18 -11.07 -5.69
CA PRO A 138 -10.00 -10.21 -5.54
C PRO A 138 -9.92 -9.51 -4.18
N ASN A 139 -11.03 -9.44 -3.43
CA ASN A 139 -11.06 -8.92 -2.06
C ASN A 139 -10.15 -9.69 -1.10
N HIS A 140 -9.83 -10.95 -1.39
CA HIS A 140 -8.80 -11.67 -0.63
C HIS A 140 -7.39 -11.10 -0.83
N ILE A 141 -7.06 -10.65 -2.04
CA ILE A 141 -5.79 -9.98 -2.33
C ILE A 141 -5.75 -8.59 -1.70
N ALA A 142 -6.87 -7.86 -1.77
CA ALA A 142 -7.00 -6.56 -1.12
C ALA A 142 -6.88 -6.65 0.41
N GLU A 143 -7.45 -7.69 1.02
CA GLU A 143 -7.26 -7.98 2.45
C GLU A 143 -5.80 -8.27 2.76
N PHE A 144 -5.17 -9.17 2.00
CA PHE A 144 -3.76 -9.52 2.21
C PHE A 144 -2.85 -8.29 2.13
N ALA A 145 -3.03 -7.42 1.12
CA ALA A 145 -2.22 -6.20 0.98
C ALA A 145 -2.38 -5.25 2.17
N TYR A 146 -3.60 -5.09 2.68
CA TYR A 146 -3.90 -4.30 3.88
C TYR A 146 -3.29 -4.89 5.15
N ASP A 147 -3.47 -6.19 5.34
CA ASP A 147 -2.92 -6.94 6.46
C ASP A 147 -1.39 -6.95 6.46
N LEU A 148 -0.77 -7.07 5.29
CA LEU A 148 0.68 -6.99 5.11
C LEU A 148 1.21 -5.61 5.53
N THR A 149 0.58 -4.55 5.02
CA THR A 149 0.97 -3.16 5.33
C THR A 149 0.82 -2.87 6.82
N THR A 150 -0.26 -3.35 7.44
CA THR A 150 -0.52 -3.19 8.88
C THR A 150 0.54 -3.88 9.73
N ARG A 151 0.89 -5.13 9.40
CA ARG A 151 1.91 -5.90 10.13
C ARG A 151 3.30 -5.31 9.93
N PHE A 152 3.62 -4.88 8.72
CA PHE A 152 4.88 -4.18 8.45
C PHE A 152 5.01 -2.91 9.29
N ASN A 153 3.95 -2.10 9.38
CA ASN A 153 4.00 -0.88 10.18
C ASN A 153 4.28 -1.17 11.67
N ARG A 154 3.66 -2.22 12.23
CA ARG A 154 3.95 -2.68 13.61
C ARG A 154 5.38 -3.18 13.77
N PHE A 155 5.87 -3.97 12.81
CA PHE A 155 7.26 -4.42 12.79
C PHE A 155 8.23 -3.23 12.77
N TYR A 156 8.02 -2.26 11.88
CA TYR A 156 8.89 -1.09 11.74
C TYR A 156 8.84 -0.15 12.95
N GLU A 157 7.69 -0.04 13.63
CA GLU A 157 7.55 0.74 14.86
C GLU A 157 8.40 0.17 16.00
N GLN A 158 8.46 -1.15 16.13
CA GLN A 158 9.16 -1.82 17.23
C GLN A 158 10.60 -2.23 16.90
N CYS A 159 10.93 -2.44 15.62
CA CYS A 159 12.26 -2.86 15.18
C CYS A 159 12.98 -1.68 14.52
N HIS A 160 13.85 -1.00 15.26
CA HIS A 160 14.58 0.18 14.77
C HIS A 160 15.73 -0.19 13.81
N ILE A 161 15.37 -0.49 12.55
CA ILE A 161 16.25 -1.10 11.54
C ILE A 161 17.56 -0.35 11.33
N LEU A 162 17.50 0.97 11.11
CA LEU A 162 18.70 1.75 10.77
C LEU A 162 19.66 1.94 11.96
N SER A 163 19.17 1.84 13.19
CA SER A 163 19.99 1.97 14.41
C SER A 163 20.37 0.64 15.05
N GLU A 164 19.99 -0.49 14.45
CA GLU A 164 20.36 -1.82 14.93
C GLU A 164 21.89 -2.02 14.84
N GLN A 165 22.45 -2.50 15.96
CA GLN A 165 23.88 -2.63 16.18
C GLN A 165 24.42 -3.98 15.69
N ASP A 166 23.61 -5.04 15.73
CA ASP A 166 23.98 -6.33 15.17
C ASP A 166 23.81 -6.33 13.64
N PRO A 167 24.90 -6.39 12.84
CA PRO A 167 24.82 -6.37 11.39
C PRO A 167 24.06 -7.57 10.82
N LYS A 168 24.06 -8.73 11.50
CA LYS A 168 23.33 -9.92 11.05
C LYS A 168 21.82 -9.70 11.18
N ARG A 169 21.37 -9.23 12.35
CA ARG A 169 19.95 -8.91 12.58
C ARG A 169 19.47 -7.79 11.66
N ARG A 170 20.26 -6.71 11.53
CA ARG A 170 19.94 -5.63 10.59
C ARG A 170 19.82 -6.13 9.16
N GLY A 171 20.74 -7.00 8.72
CA GLY A 171 20.68 -7.63 7.40
C GLY A 171 19.42 -8.49 7.21
N SER A 172 19.05 -9.31 8.20
CA SER A 172 17.81 -10.10 8.20
C SER A 172 16.57 -9.21 8.06
N TRP A 173 16.48 -8.14 8.87
CA TRP A 173 15.38 -7.19 8.81
C TRP A 173 15.29 -6.46 7.47
N LEU A 174 16.41 -6.03 6.89
CA LEU A 174 16.41 -5.42 5.56
C LEU A 174 15.92 -6.39 4.47
N SER A 175 16.21 -7.68 4.60
CA SER A 175 15.62 -8.71 3.74
C SER A 175 14.10 -8.83 3.92
N LEU A 176 13.59 -8.78 5.17
CA LEU A 176 12.15 -8.74 5.42
C LEU A 176 11.48 -7.49 4.82
N VAL A 177 12.11 -6.32 4.94
CA VAL A 177 11.64 -5.07 4.30
C VAL A 177 11.57 -5.23 2.78
N ALA A 178 12.61 -5.82 2.16
CA ALA A 178 12.65 -6.04 0.72
C ALA A 178 11.60 -7.04 0.23
N VAL A 179 11.39 -8.15 0.95
CA VAL A 179 10.35 -9.13 0.65
C VAL A 179 8.96 -8.51 0.80
N THR A 180 8.72 -7.76 1.88
CA THR A 180 7.47 -7.03 2.10
C THR A 180 7.17 -6.08 0.93
N LEU A 181 8.17 -5.30 0.48
CA LEU A 181 7.98 -4.39 -0.65
C LEU A 181 7.56 -5.16 -1.91
N ARG A 182 8.26 -6.25 -2.21
CA ARG A 182 8.01 -7.07 -3.40
C ARG A 182 6.61 -7.66 -3.40
N GLU A 183 6.19 -8.22 -2.27
CA GLU A 183 4.84 -8.82 -2.15
C GLU A 183 3.74 -7.76 -2.15
N LEU A 184 3.96 -6.61 -1.52
CA LEU A 184 3.01 -5.50 -1.58
C LEU A 184 2.88 -4.95 -3.00
N ILE A 185 3.98 -4.79 -3.74
CA ILE A 185 3.93 -4.38 -5.15
C ILE A 185 3.19 -5.42 -5.99
N LEU A 186 3.50 -6.71 -5.82
CA LEU A 186 2.84 -7.78 -6.56
C LEU A 186 1.32 -7.80 -6.30
N THR A 187 0.91 -7.69 -5.04
CA THR A 187 -0.52 -7.70 -4.68
C THR A 187 -1.26 -6.46 -5.19
N LEU A 188 -0.63 -5.29 -5.17
CA LEU A 188 -1.17 -4.08 -5.77
C LEU A 188 -1.26 -4.18 -7.31
N ASP A 189 -0.25 -4.75 -7.96
CA ASP A 189 -0.25 -4.97 -9.41
C ASP A 189 -1.36 -5.93 -9.85
N LEU A 190 -1.59 -7.02 -9.10
CA LEU A 190 -2.72 -7.93 -9.32
C LEU A 190 -4.10 -7.26 -9.17
N LEU A 191 -4.18 -6.19 -8.37
CA LEU A 191 -5.38 -5.34 -8.24
C LEU A 191 -5.42 -4.22 -9.30
N GLY A 192 -4.44 -4.17 -10.20
CA GLY A 192 -4.28 -3.13 -11.21
C GLY A 192 -3.92 -1.77 -10.63
N ILE A 193 -3.27 -1.71 -9.47
CA ILE A 193 -2.89 -0.49 -8.76
C ILE A 193 -1.38 -0.29 -8.92
N SER A 194 -0.98 0.78 -9.61
CA SER A 194 0.43 1.12 -9.79
C SER A 194 0.96 1.91 -8.60
N VAL A 195 2.15 1.53 -8.13
CA VAL A 195 2.82 2.19 -7.00
C VAL A 195 3.73 3.30 -7.51
N PRO A 196 3.58 4.57 -7.05
CA PRO A 196 4.51 5.63 -7.40
C PRO A 196 5.90 5.38 -6.79
N GLU A 197 6.95 5.90 -7.42
CA GLU A 197 8.33 5.77 -6.91
C GLU A 197 8.56 6.55 -5.60
N ARG A 198 7.84 7.68 -5.46
CA ARG A 198 7.84 8.52 -4.26
C ARG A 198 6.51 9.24 -4.10
N MET A 199 6.21 9.61 -2.86
CA MET A 199 5.03 10.32 -2.39
C MET A 199 5.46 11.15 -1.18
#